data_AF-A0AAV0Y7Y9-F1
#
_entry.id   AF-A0AAV0Y7Y9-F1
#
_cell.length_a   1.000
_cell.length_b   1.000
_cell.length_c   1.000
_cell.angle_alpha   90.00
_cell.angle_beta   90.00
_cell.angle_gamma   90.00
#
_symmetry.space_group_name_H-M   'P 1'
#
loop_
_entity.id
_entity.type
_entity.pdbx_description
1 polymer ?
#
loop_
_entity_poly.entity_id
_entity_poly.type
_entity_poly.pdbx_seq_one_letter_code
_entity_poly.pdbx_strand_id
1 'polypeptide(L)'
;MKDRRTEKQKFSNDFPSLVYLVRNNSYPVHSDFTTFLSRLKTYNSFPSTLCQNKYSLSEAGFKYSGTADIVECFYCGQRTGLTKMD
;
A
#
# COMPACT_ATOMS: atom_id res chain seq x y z
N MET A 1 -43.43 -20.29 -30.16
CA MET A 1 -43.11 -21.31 -29.15
C MET A 1 -41.65 -21.72 -29.38
N LYS A 2 -40.74 -21.28 -28.49
CA LYS A 2 -39.34 -21.73 -28.24
C LYS A 2 -38.33 -21.66 -29.43
N ASP A 3 -37.04 -21.33 -29.28
CA ASP A 3 -36.18 -21.12 -28.12
C ASP A 3 -34.95 -20.26 -28.54
N ARG A 4 -34.60 -19.28 -27.69
CA ARG A 4 -33.25 -18.95 -27.20
C ARG A 4 -32.05 -19.03 -28.17
N ARG A 5 -31.80 -17.95 -28.92
CA ARG A 5 -30.48 -17.71 -29.52
C ARG A 5 -29.62 -16.96 -28.49
N THR A 6 -28.72 -17.68 -27.81
CA THR A 6 -27.77 -17.15 -26.84
C THR A 6 -26.95 -16.04 -27.49
N GLU A 7 -27.16 -14.80 -27.05
CA GLU A 7 -26.26 -13.69 -27.35
C GLU A 7 -24.90 -14.05 -26.74
N LYS A 8 -23.97 -14.50 -27.60
CA LYS A 8 -22.57 -14.62 -27.23
C LYS A 8 -22.10 -13.20 -26.91
N GLN A 9 -22.10 -12.85 -25.62
CA GLN A 9 -21.40 -11.68 -25.12
C GLN A 9 -19.97 -11.77 -25.64
N LYS A 10 -19.66 -10.94 -26.63
CA LYS A 10 -18.31 -10.73 -27.13
C LYS A 10 -17.55 -10.07 -25.99
N PHE A 11 -16.90 -10.89 -25.16
CA PHE A 11 -15.91 -10.39 -24.23
C PHE A 11 -14.82 -9.72 -25.06
N SER A 12 -14.65 -8.42 -24.86
CA SER A 12 -13.60 -7.66 -25.53
C SER A 12 -12.25 -8.32 -25.26
N ASN A 13 -11.42 -8.42 -26.30
CA ASN A 13 -10.04 -8.90 -26.19
C ASN A 13 -9.12 -7.83 -25.56
N ASP A 14 -9.66 -6.72 -25.06
CA ASP A 14 -8.93 -5.68 -24.34
C ASP A 14 -8.60 -6.06 -22.88
N PHE A 15 -8.44 -7.35 -22.59
CA PHE A 15 -7.96 -7.79 -21.27
C PHE A 15 -6.43 -7.80 -21.30
N PRO A 16 -5.75 -6.99 -20.46
CA PRO A 16 -4.29 -7.03 -20.37
C PRO A 16 -3.83 -8.46 -20.08
N SER A 17 -2.78 -8.92 -20.79
CA SER A 17 -2.20 -10.24 -20.56
C SER A 17 -1.97 -10.47 -19.07
N LEU A 18 -2.33 -11.66 -18.55
CA LEU A 18 -2.04 -12.02 -17.16
C LEU A 18 -0.55 -11.84 -16.84
N VAL A 19 0.35 -12.05 -17.81
CA VAL A 19 1.79 -11.81 -17.65
C VAL A 19 2.10 -10.32 -17.46
N TYR A 20 1.41 -9.43 -18.16
CA TYR A 20 1.54 -7.99 -17.97
C TYR A 20 1.02 -7.57 -16.60
N LEU A 21 -0.17 -8.05 -16.21
CA LEU A 21 -0.71 -7.78 -14.88
C LEU A 21 0.22 -8.27 -13.78
N VAL A 22 0.79 -9.48 -13.90
CA VAL A 22 1.73 -10.02 -12.90
C VAL A 22 3.04 -9.22 -12.87
N ARG A 23 3.58 -8.80 -14.01
CA ARG A 23 4.81 -7.99 -14.07
C ARG A 23 4.63 -6.58 -13.51
N ASN A 24 3.45 -6.01 -13.68
CA ASN A 24 3.13 -4.64 -13.26
C ASN A 24 2.46 -4.57 -11.87
N ASN A 25 1.96 -5.69 -11.36
CA ASN A 25 1.45 -5.79 -10.01
C ASN A 25 2.61 -5.85 -9.01
N SER A 26 3.00 -4.68 -8.49
CA SER A 26 3.98 -4.63 -7.42
C SER A 26 3.32 -5.13 -6.13
N TYR A 27 3.87 -6.17 -5.53
CA TYR A 27 3.47 -6.58 -4.19
C TYR A 27 4.05 -5.59 -3.17
N PRO A 28 3.35 -5.31 -2.06
CA PRO A 28 3.91 -4.51 -0.99
C PRO A 28 5.23 -5.12 -0.53
N VAL A 29 6.30 -4.32 -0.49
CA VAL A 29 7.61 -4.74 0.05
C VAL A 29 7.47 -5.27 1.48
N HIS A 30 6.56 -4.67 2.24
CA HIS A 30 6.27 -5.01 3.63
C HIS A 30 4.82 -5.51 3.78
N SER A 31 4.55 -6.75 3.38
CA SER A 31 3.21 -7.35 3.38
C SER A 31 2.52 -7.39 4.75
N ASP A 32 3.31 -7.53 5.82
CA ASP A 32 2.82 -7.55 7.21
C ASP A 32 2.24 -6.20 7.65
N PHE A 33 2.55 -5.14 6.90
CA PHE A 33 2.18 -3.75 7.19
C PHE A 33 1.10 -3.20 6.26
N THR A 34 0.36 -4.10 5.59
CA THR A 34 -0.76 -3.76 4.67
C THR A 34 -1.94 -3.10 5.40
N THR A 35 -2.20 -3.47 6.64
CA THR A 35 -3.31 -2.89 7.41
C THR A 35 -2.88 -1.60 8.12
N PHE A 36 -3.81 -0.66 8.26
CA PHE A 36 -3.58 0.56 9.05
C PHE A 36 -3.07 0.24 10.46
N LEU A 37 -3.73 -0.70 11.16
CA LEU A 37 -3.38 -1.06 12.54
C LEU A 37 -1.98 -1.66 12.66
N SER A 38 -1.55 -2.47 11.68
CA SER A 38 -0.19 -3.02 11.67
C SER A 38 0.88 -1.92 11.57
N ARG A 39 0.63 -0.86 10.77
CA ARG A 39 1.51 0.30 10.70
C ARG A 39 1.46 1.12 11.98
N LEU A 40 0.26 1.40 12.50
CA LEU A 40 0.09 2.19 13.72
C LEU A 40 0.84 1.57 14.92
N LYS A 41 0.83 0.23 15.05
CA LYS A 41 1.55 -0.49 16.11
C LYS A 41 3.06 -0.23 16.12
N THR A 42 3.66 0.10 14.98
CA THR A 42 5.11 0.40 14.92
C THR A 42 5.49 1.69 15.64
N TYR A 43 4.53 2.59 15.88
CA TYR A 43 4.75 3.87 16.55
C TYR A 43 4.73 3.77 18.08
N ASN A 44 4.77 2.56 18.66
CA ASN A 44 4.84 2.38 20.11
C ASN A 44 6.12 2.98 20.72
N SER A 45 7.23 2.95 19.98
CA SER A 45 8.51 3.55 20.37
C SER A 45 8.77 4.88 19.65
N PHE A 46 7.73 5.54 19.15
CA PHE A 46 7.87 6.79 18.41
C PHE A 46 8.32 7.92 19.35
N PRO A 47 9.40 8.66 19.02
CA PRO A 47 9.92 9.73 19.89
C PRO A 47 8.86 10.81 20.15
N SER A 48 8.67 11.17 21.41
CA SER A 48 7.74 12.23 21.82
C SER A 48 8.18 13.63 21.34
N THR A 49 9.44 13.78 20.95
CA THR A 49 9.99 15.02 20.39
C THR A 49 9.54 15.29 18.96
N LEU A 50 8.96 14.30 18.26
CA LEU A 50 8.44 14.46 16.92
C LEU A 50 6.98 14.89 16.98
N CYS A 51 6.65 15.98 16.28
CA CYS A 51 5.31 16.56 16.28
C CYS A 51 4.35 15.88 15.30
N GLN A 52 4.87 15.03 14.40
CA GLN A 52 4.09 14.41 13.34
C GLN A 52 3.06 13.42 13.90
N ASN A 53 1.85 13.47 13.33
CA ASN A 53 0.76 12.63 13.76
C ASN A 53 0.92 11.19 13.22
N LYS A 54 1.18 10.23 14.12
CA LYS A 54 1.29 8.80 13.80
C LYS A 54 0.09 8.20 13.07
N TYR A 55 -1.12 8.73 13.32
CA TYR A 55 -2.34 8.30 12.63
C TYR A 55 -2.30 8.73 11.17
N SER A 56 -1.98 10.00 10.89
CA SER A 56 -1.83 10.52 9.53
C SER A 56 -0.72 9.82 8.75
N LEU A 57 0.43 9.55 9.39
CA LEU A 57 1.51 8.78 8.77
C LEU A 57 1.08 7.35 8.43
N SER A 58 0.35 6.70 9.34
CA SER A 58 -0.18 5.35 9.10
C SER A 58 -1.23 5.32 7.99
N GLU A 59 -2.10 6.32 7.89
CA GLU A 59 -3.05 6.47 6.77
C GLU A 59 -2.33 6.65 5.43
N ALA A 60 -1.26 7.45 5.42
CA ALA A 60 -0.42 7.69 4.25
C ALA A 60 0.45 6.48 3.82
N GLY A 61 0.39 5.36 4.55
CA GLY A 61 1.14 4.14 4.21
C GLY A 61 2.51 4.03 4.86
N PHE A 62 2.82 4.89 5.83
CA PHE A 62 4.11 4.85 6.52
C PHE A 62 4.07 4.04 7.81
N LYS A 63 5.09 3.20 8.01
CA LYS A 63 5.41 2.57 9.30
C LYS A 63 6.67 3.18 9.90
N TYR A 64 6.71 3.30 11.22
CA TYR A 64 7.91 3.74 11.92
C TYR A 64 9.00 2.70 11.79
N SER A 65 10.22 3.12 11.46
CA SER A 65 11.35 2.20 11.29
C SER A 65 11.95 1.70 12.60
N GLY A 66 11.57 2.29 13.74
CA GLY A 66 12.16 2.00 15.05
C GLY A 66 13.44 2.80 15.32
N THR A 67 13.85 3.68 14.41
CA THR A 67 15.11 4.45 14.53
C THR A 67 14.88 5.92 14.20
N ALA A 68 15.33 6.80 15.11
CA ALA A 68 15.30 8.25 14.96
C ALA A 68 13.93 8.79 14.50
N ASP A 69 13.91 9.62 13.47
CA ASP A 69 12.73 10.21 12.84
C ASP A 69 12.34 9.52 11.53
N ILE A 70 12.84 8.30 11.29
CA ILE A 70 12.70 7.65 9.99
C ILE A 70 11.41 6.82 9.92
N VAL A 71 10.62 7.10 8.89
CA VAL A 71 9.47 6.29 8.48
C VAL A 71 9.71 5.63 7.13
N GLU A 72 8.97 4.56 6.86
CA GLU A 72 9.12 3.76 5.64
C GLU A 72 7.76 3.42 5.05
N CYS A 73 7.61 3.61 3.74
CA CYS A 73 6.39 3.22 3.03
C CYS A 73 6.28 1.70 2.98
N PHE A 74 5.17 1.13 3.45
CA PHE A 74 4.99 -0.32 3.47
C PHE A 74 4.94 -0.93 2.06
N TYR A 75 4.47 -0.15 1.07
CA TYR A 75 4.26 -0.64 -0.28
C TYR A 75 5.55 -0.59 -1.11
N CYS A 76 6.21 0.57 -1.17
CA CYS A 76 7.39 0.76 -2.02
C CYS A 76 8.73 0.69 -1.27
N GLY A 77 8.75 0.57 0.07
CA GLY A 77 9.97 0.46 0.87
C GLY A 77 10.80 1.75 0.98
N GLN A 78 10.35 2.86 0.39
CA GLN A 78 11.08 4.13 0.48
C GLN A 78 11.09 4.67 1.91
N ARG A 79 12.28 5.08 2.37
CA ARG A 79 12.52 5.61 3.72
C ARG A 79 12.71 7.12 3.66
N THR A 80 12.06 7.84 4.56
CA THR A 80 12.20 9.30 4.69
C THR A 80 12.31 9.72 6.15
N GLY A 81 13.03 10.81 6.40
CA GLY A 81 13.13 11.44 7.71
C GLY A 81 12.03 12.49 7.88
N LEU A 82 11.33 12.46 9.00
CA LEU A 82 10.19 13.34 9.27
C LEU A 82 10.60 14.80 9.52
N THR A 83 11.85 15.07 9.93
CA THR A 83 12.36 16.44 10.12
C THR A 83 12.90 17.07 8.83
N LYS A 84 12.71 16.42 7.69
CA LYS A 84 13.03 16.96 6.36
C LYS A 84 11.75 17.16 5.54
N MET A 85 10.59 17.08 6.18
CA MET A 85 9.28 17.08 5.55
C MET A 85 8.53 18.40 5.78
N ASP A 86 9.31 19.45 6.00
CA ASP A 86 8.90 20.84 6.23
C ASP A 86 8.90 21.64 4.92
#